data_AF-A0A820PAK3-F1
#
_entry.id   AF-A0A820PAK3-F1
#
_cell.length_a   1.000
_cell.length_b   1.000
_cell.length_c   1.000
_cell.angle_alpha   90.00
_cell.angle_beta   90.00
_cell.angle_gamma   90.00
#
_symmetry.space_group_name_H-M   'P 1'
#
loop_
_entity.id
_entity.type
_entity.pdbx_description
1 polymer ?
#
loop_
_entity_poly.entity_id
_entity_poly.type
_entity_poly.pdbx_seq_one_letter_code
_entity_poly.pdbx_strand_id
1 'polypeptide(L)'
;EMFKDNVTGEFSTKINLDDGEYTYKFHILSRTEPNQMIDIIDPYATRVEEDEKGTFRSAITKLDYLAYDLGINCIQLMPIQAFLLGHDWGYTIRHYFSVEPSYGSSEDLKSFIDEC
;
A
#
# COMPACT_ATOMS: atom_id res chain seq x y z
N GLU A 1 -9.35 -7.47 24.45
CA GLU A 1 -8.24 -8.26 25.03
C GLU A 1 -7.16 -8.47 23.98
N MET A 2 -5.89 -8.56 24.38
CA MET A 2 -4.75 -8.64 23.45
C MET A 2 -4.31 -10.10 23.26
N PHE A 3 -4.24 -10.55 22.01
CA PHE A 3 -3.93 -11.93 21.61
C PHE A 3 -2.62 -11.95 20.83
N LYS A 4 -1.77 -12.94 21.09
CA LYS A 4 -0.53 -13.16 20.34
C LYS A 4 -0.63 -14.44 19.53
N ASP A 5 -0.41 -14.35 18.23
CA ASP A 5 -0.20 -15.51 17.37
C ASP A 5 1.24 -16.01 17.54
N ASN A 6 1.39 -17.26 17.99
CA ASN A 6 2.69 -17.85 18.28
C ASN A 6 3.41 -18.38 17.03
N VAL A 7 2.73 -18.46 15.89
CA VAL A 7 3.31 -18.90 14.61
C VAL A 7 3.85 -17.71 13.84
N THR A 8 3.10 -16.61 13.78
CA THR A 8 3.47 -15.40 13.03
C THR A 8 4.12 -14.31 13.88
N GLY A 9 4.01 -14.40 15.22
CA GLY A 9 4.51 -13.37 16.14
C GLY A 9 3.65 -12.12 16.22
N GLU A 10 2.48 -12.14 15.57
CA GLU A 10 1.53 -11.02 15.53
C GLU A 10 0.84 -10.81 16.87
N PHE A 11 0.71 -9.55 17.28
CA PHE A 11 -0.18 -9.17 18.37
C PHE A 11 -1.45 -8.57 17.77
N SER A 12 -2.61 -8.89 18.30
CA SER A 12 -3.87 -8.29 17.88
C SER A 12 -4.70 -7.93 19.09
N THR A 13 -5.47 -6.85 19.02
CA THR A 13 -6.49 -6.51 20.02
C THR A 13 -7.77 -6.12 19.32
N LYS A 14 -8.89 -6.50 19.93
CA LYS A 14 -10.22 -6.08 19.50
C LYS A 14 -10.74 -5.01 20.43
N ILE A 15 -11.19 -3.89 19.86
CA ILE A 15 -11.82 -2.79 20.56
C ILE A 15 -13.20 -2.57 19.94
N ASN A 16 -14.23 -2.64 20.77
CA ASN A 16 -15.58 -2.24 20.38
C ASN A 16 -15.74 -0.75 20.63
N LEU A 17 -16.12 -0.01 19.58
CA LEU A 17 -16.47 1.40 19.62
C LEU A 17 -17.93 1.56 19.17
N ASP A 18 -18.51 2.75 19.40
CA ASP A 18 -19.94 3.03 19.12
C ASP A 18 -20.31 2.89 17.63
N ASP A 19 -19.31 2.92 16.75
CA ASP A 19 -19.40 2.81 15.29
C ASP A 19 -18.99 1.44 14.73
N GLY A 20 -18.50 0.51 15.55
CA GLY A 20 -18.17 -0.85 15.12
C GLY A 20 -17.13 -1.59 15.95
N GLU A 21 -16.88 -2.86 15.59
CA GLU A 21 -15.79 -3.67 16.16
C GLU A 21 -14.53 -3.49 15.32
N TYR A 22 -13.47 -2.97 15.95
CA TYR A 22 -12.18 -2.73 15.31
C TYR A 22 -11.16 -3.74 15.79
N THR A 23 -10.57 -4.47 14.84
CA THR A 23 -9.44 -5.38 15.11
C THR A 23 -8.14 -4.71 14.72
N TYR A 24 -7.35 -4.34 15.71
CA TYR A 24 -6.02 -3.78 15.50
C TYR A 24 -5.01 -4.90 15.52
N LYS A 25 -4.14 -4.96 14.51
CA LYS A 25 -2.95 -5.81 14.50
C LYS A 25 -1.73 -4.94 14.77
N PHE A 26 -0.92 -5.34 15.73
CA PHE A 26 0.34 -4.70 16.08
C PHE A 26 1.48 -5.68 15.87
N HIS A 27 2.56 -5.17 15.32
CA HIS A 27 3.84 -5.86 15.33
C HIS A 27 4.78 -5.07 16.25
N ILE A 28 5.16 -5.68 17.37
CA ILE A 28 5.98 -5.04 18.42
C ILE A 28 7.45 -5.39 18.18
N LEU A 29 8.30 -4.38 18.01
CA LEU A 29 9.76 -4.55 17.93
C LEU A 29 10.36 -4.78 19.32
N SER A 30 10.95 -5.96 19.51
CA SER A 30 11.76 -6.27 20.69
C SER A 30 13.10 -5.54 20.61
N ARG A 31 13.51 -4.91 21.71
CA ARG A 31 14.77 -4.15 21.83
C ARG A 31 16.05 -5.02 21.82
N THR A 32 15.92 -6.32 21.59
CA THR A 32 17.00 -7.31 21.72
C THR A 32 17.67 -7.71 20.40
N GLU A 33 17.07 -7.47 19.24
CA GLU A 33 17.55 -7.98 17.94
C GLU A 33 17.60 -6.85 16.88
N PRO A 34 18.78 -6.26 16.60
CA PRO A 34 18.92 -5.20 15.61
C PRO A 34 19.01 -5.79 14.19
N ASN A 35 17.92 -5.70 13.41
CA ASN A 35 17.85 -5.66 11.92
C ASN A 35 16.48 -6.06 11.32
N GLN A 36 15.38 -5.99 12.07
CA GLN A 36 14.05 -6.27 11.51
C GLN A 36 13.26 -4.97 11.33
N MET A 37 12.85 -4.68 10.08
CA MET A 37 11.95 -3.56 9.76
C MET A 37 10.49 -3.98 9.96
N ILE A 38 9.66 -3.03 10.40
CA ILE A 38 8.20 -3.20 10.49
C ILE A 38 7.54 -1.93 9.98
N ASP A 39 6.67 -2.10 9.00
CA ASP A 39 5.98 -1.03 8.28
C ASP A 39 4.72 -0.54 8.99
N ILE A 40 4.47 0.76 8.88
CA ILE A 40 3.33 1.47 9.46
C ILE A 40 2.32 1.72 8.35
N ILE A 41 1.09 1.22 8.52
CA ILE A 41 -0.02 1.40 7.57
C ILE A 41 -1.02 2.43 8.12
N ASP A 42 -1.55 3.24 7.21
CA ASP A 42 -2.52 4.32 7.42
C ASP A 42 -3.76 3.84 8.22
N PRO A 43 -4.11 4.50 9.35
CA PRO A 43 -5.25 4.14 10.18
C PRO A 43 -6.64 4.28 9.49
N TYR A 44 -6.71 4.84 8.28
CA TYR A 44 -7.96 4.93 7.50
C TYR A 44 -8.07 3.91 6.35
N ALA A 45 -7.07 3.04 6.16
CA ALA A 45 -7.14 1.98 5.16
C ALA A 45 -8.14 0.89 5.58
N THR A 46 -9.39 1.03 5.13
CA THR A 46 -10.50 0.12 5.49
C THR A 46 -10.49 -1.20 4.72
N ARG A 47 -9.74 -1.30 3.61
CA ARG A 47 -9.44 -2.53 2.85
C ARG A 47 -8.13 -2.34 2.08
N VAL A 48 -7.14 -3.20 2.32
CA VAL A 48 -6.16 -3.53 1.28
C VAL A 48 -6.76 -4.76 0.61
N GLU A 49 -7.40 -4.59 -0.54
CA GLU A 49 -7.85 -5.74 -1.33
C GLU A 49 -6.61 -6.49 -1.81
N GLU A 50 -6.25 -7.59 -1.14
CA GLU A 50 -5.09 -8.41 -1.53
C GLU A 50 -5.26 -9.08 -2.90
N ASP A 51 -6.49 -9.17 -3.41
CA ASP A 51 -6.81 -9.89 -4.64
C ASP A 51 -6.76 -9.01 -5.92
N GLU A 52 -6.83 -7.68 -5.82
CA GLU A 52 -6.68 -6.79 -6.97
C GLU A 52 -5.32 -6.09 -6.96
N LYS A 53 -4.41 -6.54 -7.83
CA LYS A 53 -3.15 -5.83 -8.07
C LYS A 53 -3.45 -4.42 -8.56
N GLY A 54 -3.04 -3.41 -7.78
CA GLY A 54 -3.07 -2.01 -8.20
C GLY A 54 -2.20 -1.80 -9.43
N THR A 55 -2.83 -1.49 -10.56
CA THR A 55 -2.18 -1.14 -11.83
C THR A 55 -2.47 0.29 -12.24
N PHE A 56 -1.70 0.84 -13.18
CA PHE A 56 -2.00 2.15 -13.77
C PHE A 56 -3.41 2.18 -14.39
N ARG A 57 -3.85 1.08 -15.02
CA ARG A 57 -5.20 0.99 -15.59
C ARG A 57 -6.29 1.04 -14.54
N SER A 58 -6.12 0.35 -13.41
CA SER A 58 -7.08 0.47 -12.31
C SER A 58 -7.09 1.88 -11.73
N ALA A 59 -5.94 2.57 -11.68
CA ALA A 59 -5.86 3.95 -11.21
C ALA A 59 -6.62 4.93 -12.11
N ILE A 60 -6.58 4.74 -13.45
CA ILE A 60 -7.37 5.54 -14.41
C ILE A 60 -8.86 5.53 -14.05
N THR A 61 -9.42 4.37 -13.66
CA THR A 61 -10.84 4.26 -13.28
C THR A 61 -11.25 5.09 -12.06
N LYS A 62 -10.28 5.61 -11.32
CA LYS A 62 -10.50 6.43 -10.11
C LYS A 62 -10.30 7.93 -10.38
N LEU A 63 -9.80 8.34 -11.55
CA LEU A 63 -9.47 9.74 -11.84
C LEU A 63 -10.69 10.66 -11.74
N ASP A 64 -11.85 10.26 -12.26
CA ASP A 64 -13.10 11.04 -12.16
C ASP A 64 -13.49 11.30 -10.70
N TYR A 65 -13.39 10.28 -9.85
CA TYR A 65 -13.65 10.43 -8.41
C TYR A 65 -12.65 11.40 -7.75
N LEU A 66 -11.36 11.26 -8.05
CA LEU A 66 -10.32 12.11 -7.49
C LEU A 66 -10.50 13.58 -7.93
N ALA A 67 -10.84 13.81 -9.20
CA ALA A 67 -10.98 15.14 -9.76
C ALA A 67 -12.31 15.82 -9.36
N TYR A 68 -13.44 15.14 -9.52
CA TYR A 68 -14.76 15.75 -9.38
C TYR A 68 -15.38 15.60 -7.99
N ASP A 69 -15.25 14.43 -7.37
CA ASP A 69 -15.88 14.17 -6.07
C ASP A 69 -15.00 14.67 -4.91
N LEU A 70 -13.68 14.49 -5.01
CA LEU A 70 -12.72 14.88 -3.97
C LEU A 70 -12.04 16.24 -4.24
N GLY A 71 -11.95 16.67 -5.49
CA GLY A 71 -11.35 17.97 -5.86
C GLY A 71 -9.82 17.99 -5.83
N ILE A 72 -9.16 16.84 -6.02
CA ILE A 72 -7.70 16.75 -6.12
C ILE A 72 -7.24 17.36 -7.45
N ASN A 73 -6.14 18.11 -7.42
CA ASN A 73 -5.56 18.78 -8.58
C ASN A 73 -4.18 18.25 -9.00
N CYS A 74 -3.57 17.36 -8.20
CA CYS A 74 -2.24 16.83 -8.44
C CYS A 74 -2.11 15.44 -7.82
N ILE A 75 -1.56 14.50 -8.58
CA ILE A 75 -1.28 13.15 -8.13
C ILE A 75 0.23 12.98 -8.02
N GLN A 76 0.71 12.66 -6.82
CA GLN A 76 2.09 12.28 -6.59
C GLN A 76 2.20 10.76 -6.52
N LEU A 77 2.90 10.17 -7.49
CA LEU A 77 3.22 8.75 -7.47
C LEU A 77 4.41 8.49 -6.52
N MET A 78 4.32 7.39 -5.77
CA MET A 78 5.49 6.77 -5.15
C MET A 78 6.47 6.26 -6.23
N PRO A 79 7.72 5.92 -5.90
CA PRO A 79 8.68 5.42 -6.88
C PRO A 79 8.10 4.27 -7.72
N ILE A 80 8.08 4.48 -9.03
CA ILE A 80 7.51 3.54 -10.01
C ILE A 80 8.58 2.69 -10.70
N GLN A 81 9.85 2.84 -10.32
CA GLN A 81 10.96 2.14 -10.94
C GLN A 81 11.00 0.68 -10.50
N ALA A 82 11.45 -0.20 -11.38
CA ALA A 82 11.47 -1.63 -11.07
C ALA A 82 12.39 -1.95 -9.89
N PHE A 83 11.85 -2.73 -8.96
CA PHE A 83 12.51 -3.18 -7.73
C PHE A 83 12.55 -4.71 -7.67
N LEU A 84 13.17 -5.26 -6.62
CA LEU A 84 13.25 -6.71 -6.45
C LEU A 84 12.23 -7.18 -5.41
N LEU A 85 11.64 -8.35 -5.67
CA LEU A 85 10.59 -8.99 -4.86
C LEU A 85 9.26 -8.25 -5.02
N GLY A 86 8.19 -8.97 -5.35
CA GLY A 86 6.97 -8.41 -5.94
C GLY A 86 6.15 -7.41 -5.10
N HIS A 87 6.56 -7.13 -3.86
CA HIS A 87 5.93 -6.16 -2.97
C HIS A 87 7.01 -5.34 -2.25
N ASP A 88 7.16 -4.08 -2.65
CA ASP A 88 8.02 -3.06 -2.05
C ASP A 88 7.30 -1.71 -2.21
N TRP A 89 7.71 -0.70 -1.45
CA TRP A 89 7.25 0.68 -1.60
C TRP A 89 7.95 1.41 -2.75
N GLY A 90 8.86 0.74 -3.45
CA GLY A 90 9.54 1.23 -4.65
C GLY A 90 10.85 1.97 -4.38
N TYR A 91 11.22 2.17 -3.11
CA TYR A 91 12.49 2.85 -2.77
C TYR A 91 13.72 1.96 -2.97
N THR A 92 13.54 0.64 -3.08
CA THR A 92 14.61 -0.32 -3.38
C THR A 92 14.83 -0.47 -4.89
N ILE A 93 15.20 0.63 -5.56
CA ILE A 93 15.31 0.68 -7.02
C ILE A 93 16.46 -0.20 -7.52
N ARG A 94 16.18 -1.02 -8.54
CA ARG A 94 17.17 -1.84 -9.26
C ARG A 94 17.39 -1.36 -10.68
N HIS A 95 16.32 -0.88 -11.33
CA HIS A 95 16.37 -0.42 -12.72
C HIS A 95 15.70 0.96 -12.84
N TYR A 96 16.51 2.02 -12.78
CA TYR A 96 16.05 3.40 -12.83
C TYR A 96 15.23 3.78 -14.07
N PHE A 97 15.45 3.11 -15.20
CA PHE A 97 14.79 3.40 -16.47
C PHE A 97 13.66 2.42 -16.83
N SER A 98 13.38 1.46 -15.95
CA SER A 98 12.27 0.51 -16.15
C SER A 98 11.15 0.84 -15.18
N VAL A 99 9.92 0.85 -15.69
CA VAL A 99 8.73 0.84 -14.85
C VAL A 99 8.61 -0.53 -14.17
N GLU A 100 8.11 -0.54 -12.94
CA GLU A 100 7.82 -1.74 -12.17
C GLU A 100 6.74 -2.59 -12.88
N PRO A 101 7.06 -3.82 -13.32
CA PRO A 101 6.15 -4.63 -14.13
C PRO A 101 4.85 -5.01 -13.42
N SER A 102 4.82 -5.02 -12.09
CA SER A 102 3.59 -5.31 -11.33
C SER A 102 2.53 -4.20 -11.45
N TYR A 103 2.93 -2.95 -11.74
CA TYR A 103 2.00 -1.83 -11.95
C TYR A 103 1.50 -1.73 -13.40
N GLY A 104 2.24 -2.30 -14.35
CA GLY A 104 1.89 -2.31 -15.77
C GLY A 104 3.09 -2.05 -16.69
N SER A 105 2.82 -1.85 -17.97
CA SER A 105 3.84 -1.48 -18.94
C SER A 105 4.17 0.02 -18.91
N SER A 106 5.27 0.41 -19.56
CA SER A 106 5.59 1.83 -19.75
C SER A 106 4.54 2.58 -20.57
N GLU A 107 3.77 1.88 -21.40
CA GLU A 107 2.65 2.46 -22.15
C GLU A 107 1.43 2.70 -21.27
N ASP A 108 1.18 1.82 -20.29
CA ASP A 108 0.10 2.00 -19.32
C ASP A 108 0.37 3.21 -18.41
N LEU A 109 1.64 3.44 -18.04
CA LEU A 109 2.04 4.65 -17.32
C LEU A 109 1.79 5.93 -18.15
N LYS A 110 2.15 5.94 -19.43
CA LYS A 110 1.86 7.09 -20.31
C LYS A 110 0.37 7.34 -20.42
N SER A 111 -0.41 6.28 -20.63
CA SER A 111 -1.87 6.36 -20.70
C SER A 111 -2.45 6.95 -19.42
N PHE A 112 -1.94 6.55 -18.24
CA PHE A 112 -2.35 7.15 -16.97
C PHE A 112 -2.04 8.65 -16.89
N ILE A 113 -0.85 9.07 -17.34
CA ILE A 113 -0.48 10.50 -17.36
C ILE A 113 -1.35 11.29 -18.34
N ASP A 114 -1.68 10.73 -19.51
CA ASP A 114 -2.50 11.40 -20.52
C ASP A 114 -3.96 11.60 -20.07
N GLU A 115 -4.48 10.73 -19.21
CA GLU A 115 -5.83 10.82 -18.65
C GLU A 115 -5.92 11.73 -17.40
N CYS A 116 -4.79 12.16 -16.84
CA CYS A 116 -4.73 13.11 -15.70
C CYS A 116 -4.86 14.57 -16.16
#